data_AF-A0A8H4J0H8-F1
#
_entry.id   AF-A0A8H4J0H8-F1
#
_cell.length_a   1.000
_cell.length_b   1.000
_cell.length_c   1.000
_cell.angle_alpha   90.00
_cell.angle_beta   90.00
_cell.angle_gamma   90.00
#
_symmetry.space_group_name_H-M   'P 1'
#
loop_
_entity.id
_entity.type
_entity.pdbx_description
1 polymer ?
#
loop_
_entity_poly.entity_id
_entity_poly.type
_entity_poly.pdbx_seq_one_letter_code
_entity_poly.pdbx_strand_id
1 'polypeptide(L)'
;MPDAPITPGSPSRSANEDTPMDDVPPPTNSSTSPAGELPYNKEFEDSVMRVILDPPATNDGIESRGPLPAFLLGRDTVPHDELPLLLDDARRQYRSAIPGIKLTHPTGAYEGGNPGHTEEDRAWVREFIKRHNIKTKEDLERAKALAIQEQAEEMRRIARARMAALEEREKIEKDIKNLNDQREIEIKAQRNLIEKAKAKKEERRAKKTKLAATVDEVA
;
A
#
# COMPACT_ATOMS: atom_id res chain seq x y z
N MET A 1 -31.33 38.93 39.35
CA MET A 1 -31.32 40.19 38.56
C MET A 1 -30.10 40.97 39.03
N PRO A 2 -29.47 41.79 38.19
CA PRO A 2 -28.58 41.47 37.07
C PRO A 2 -27.17 42.04 37.36
N ASP A 3 -26.36 42.17 36.32
CA ASP A 3 -25.27 43.13 36.16
C ASP A 3 -23.85 42.81 36.67
N ALA A 4 -23.00 42.58 35.65
CA ALA A 4 -21.55 42.84 35.56
C ALA A 4 -21.22 44.32 35.93
N PRO A 5 -19.98 44.87 35.87
CA PRO A 5 -18.70 44.36 35.32
C PRO A 5 -17.44 44.73 36.13
N ILE A 6 -16.28 44.10 35.89
CA ILE A 6 -14.97 44.72 36.18
C ILE A 6 -13.91 44.27 35.15
N THR A 7 -13.52 45.19 34.28
CA THR A 7 -12.13 45.36 33.79
C THR A 7 -11.54 46.56 34.57
N PRO A 8 -10.21 46.79 34.69
CA PRO A 8 -9.05 46.19 33.99
C PRO A 8 -7.83 45.87 34.91
N GLY A 9 -6.78 45.26 34.35
CA GLY A 9 -5.47 45.18 35.02
C GLY A 9 -4.49 44.22 34.34
N SER A 10 -3.83 44.65 33.26
CA SER A 10 -2.58 44.03 32.81
C SER A 10 -1.53 44.20 33.92
N PRO A 11 -0.69 43.18 34.21
CA PRO A 11 0.58 43.02 33.49
C PRO A 11 0.91 41.50 33.35
N SER A 12 1.92 40.93 32.70
CA SER A 12 3.24 41.33 32.23
C SER A 12 3.62 40.34 31.13
N ARG A 13 4.30 40.80 30.08
CA ARG A 13 5.21 39.92 29.32
C ARG A 13 6.36 39.52 30.25
N SER A 14 6.55 38.22 30.48
CA SER A 14 7.85 37.61 30.76
C SER A 14 7.77 36.21 30.14
N ALA A 15 8.34 35.97 28.96
CA ALA A 15 9.75 35.62 28.80
C ALA A 15 10.13 34.50 29.77
N ASN A 16 9.86 33.26 29.34
CA ASN A 16 10.47 31.97 29.70
C ASN A 16 9.40 30.86 29.79
N GLU A 17 8.90 30.41 28.65
CA GLU A 17 8.41 29.03 28.52
C GLU A 17 9.11 28.42 27.32
N ASP A 18 10.24 27.80 27.66
CA ASP A 18 11.04 26.91 26.85
C ASP A 18 10.14 25.72 26.46
N THR A 19 9.49 25.83 25.30
CA THR A 19 8.82 24.69 24.68
C THR A 19 9.90 24.01 23.84
N PRO A 20 10.43 22.84 24.23
CA PRO A 20 11.25 22.09 23.29
C PRO A 20 10.36 21.80 22.09
N MET A 21 10.75 22.35 20.94
CA MET A 21 10.28 21.90 19.64
C MET A 21 10.54 20.39 19.59
N ASP A 22 9.49 19.61 19.71
CA ASP A 22 9.46 18.24 19.23
C ASP A 22 9.64 18.30 17.70
N ASP A 23 10.90 18.41 17.28
CA ASP A 23 11.38 17.96 15.98
C ASP A 23 11.14 16.44 15.94
N VAL A 24 9.88 16.05 15.70
CA VAL A 24 9.56 14.68 15.32
C VAL A 24 10.07 14.56 13.88
N PRO A 25 11.17 13.84 13.63
CA PRO A 25 11.56 13.55 12.25
C PRO A 25 10.38 12.81 11.58
N PRO A 26 10.15 12.98 10.27
CA PRO A 26 9.14 12.20 9.57
C PRO A 26 9.39 10.72 9.90
N PRO A 27 8.34 9.90 10.11
CA PRO A 27 8.54 8.50 10.47
C PRO A 27 9.41 7.88 9.40
N THR A 28 10.68 7.65 9.73
CA THR A 28 11.53 6.76 8.98
C THR A 28 10.82 5.43 9.11
N ASN A 29 10.42 4.86 7.98
CA ASN A 29 9.86 3.52 7.89
C ASN A 29 10.92 2.55 8.43
N SER A 30 11.00 2.41 9.75
CA SER A 30 11.76 1.37 10.42
C SER A 30 10.97 0.10 10.19
N SER A 31 11.28 -0.52 9.06
CA SER A 31 11.05 -1.93 8.75
C SER A 31 11.16 -2.76 10.01
N THR A 32 10.03 -2.99 10.68
CA THR A 32 9.88 -3.94 11.78
C THR A 32 9.52 -5.31 11.18
N SER A 33 10.12 -5.60 10.03
CA SER A 33 10.05 -6.92 9.43
C SER A 33 11.11 -7.78 10.14
N PRO A 34 10.76 -8.93 10.74
CA PRO A 34 11.73 -9.88 11.24
C PRO A 34 12.76 -10.21 10.16
N ALA A 35 13.98 -10.57 10.56
CA ALA A 35 15.05 -10.91 9.64
C ALA A 35 14.59 -12.01 8.66
N GLY A 36 14.38 -11.66 7.39
CA GLY A 36 13.86 -12.54 6.35
C GLY A 36 12.49 -12.16 5.79
N GLU A 37 11.73 -11.28 6.44
CA GLU A 37 10.51 -10.72 5.88
C GLU A 37 10.83 -9.58 4.90
N LEU A 38 10.43 -9.77 3.65
CA LEU A 38 10.64 -8.82 2.59
C LEU A 38 9.70 -7.62 2.74
N PRO A 39 10.16 -6.41 2.35
CA PRO A 39 9.29 -5.24 2.39
C PRO A 39 8.11 -5.43 1.45
N TYR A 40 6.93 -5.08 1.93
CA TYR A 40 5.71 -5.16 1.13
C TYR A 40 5.82 -4.25 -0.10
N ASN A 41 5.65 -4.83 -1.29
CA ASN A 41 5.60 -4.11 -2.55
C ASN A 41 4.29 -4.43 -3.28
N LYS A 42 3.39 -3.43 -3.35
CA LYS A 42 2.09 -3.56 -4.01
C LYS A 42 2.22 -3.95 -5.48
N GLU A 43 3.14 -3.34 -6.22
CA GLU A 43 3.29 -3.56 -7.66
C GLU A 43 3.75 -4.99 -7.96
N PHE A 44 4.64 -5.52 -7.13
CA PHE A 44 5.08 -6.91 -7.20
C PHE A 44 3.91 -7.87 -6.95
N GLU A 45 3.18 -7.70 -5.85
CA GLU A 45 2.06 -8.58 -5.52
C GLU A 45 0.92 -8.52 -6.54
N ASP A 46 0.59 -7.33 -7.05
CA ASP A 46 -0.44 -7.17 -8.07
C ASP A 46 0.00 -7.81 -9.40
N SER A 47 1.29 -7.75 -9.73
CA SER A 47 1.85 -8.44 -10.89
C SER A 47 1.81 -9.97 -10.74
N VAL A 48 2.17 -10.49 -9.56
CA VAL A 48 2.09 -11.92 -9.23
C VAL A 48 0.65 -12.41 -9.28
N MET A 49 -0.27 -11.67 -8.67
CA MET A 49 -1.71 -11.98 -8.71
C MET A 49 -2.21 -12.09 -10.15
N ARG A 50 -1.86 -11.13 -11.01
CA ARG A 50 -2.26 -11.14 -12.43
C ARG A 50 -1.75 -12.38 -13.16
N VAL A 51 -0.48 -12.75 -12.95
CA VAL A 51 0.14 -13.92 -13.59
C VAL A 51 -0.45 -15.24 -13.07
N ILE A 52 -0.84 -15.31 -11.80
CA ILE A 52 -1.47 -16.51 -11.23
C ILE A 52 -2.89 -16.73 -11.76
N LEU A 53 -3.65 -15.64 -11.93
CA LEU A 53 -5.03 -15.69 -12.41
C LEU A 53 -5.12 -15.87 -13.93
N ASP A 54 -4.23 -15.20 -14.67
CA ASP A 54 -4.14 -15.27 -16.13
C ASP A 54 -2.70 -15.58 -16.56
N PRO A 55 -2.28 -16.86 -16.45
CA PRO A 55 -0.92 -17.25 -16.78
C PRO A 55 -0.67 -17.17 -18.29
N PRO A 56 0.48 -16.64 -18.72
CA PRO A 56 0.83 -16.65 -20.14
C PRO A 56 1.01 -18.08 -20.64
N ALA A 57 0.66 -18.30 -21.92
CA ALA A 57 0.72 -19.62 -22.55
C ALA A 57 2.15 -20.19 -22.66
N THR A 58 3.17 -19.32 -22.64
CA THR A 58 4.58 -19.70 -22.70
C THR A 58 5.28 -19.47 -21.36
N ASN A 59 6.06 -20.46 -20.93
CA ASN A 59 6.97 -20.31 -19.79
C ASN A 59 8.35 -19.94 -20.31
N ASP A 60 8.51 -18.66 -20.62
CA ASP A 60 9.74 -18.11 -21.18
C ASP A 60 10.80 -18.01 -20.09
N GLY A 61 11.93 -18.70 -20.27
CA GLY A 61 13.05 -18.69 -19.33
C GLY A 61 14.11 -19.71 -19.66
N ILE A 62 15.34 -19.46 -19.20
CA ILE A 62 16.46 -20.39 -19.35
C ILE A 62 16.25 -21.56 -18.38
N GLU A 63 16.20 -22.78 -18.92
CA GLU A 63 16.24 -24.00 -18.10
C GLU A 63 17.70 -24.34 -17.77
N SER A 64 18.03 -24.45 -16.48
CA SER A 64 19.34 -24.97 -16.07
C SER A 64 19.37 -26.49 -16.23
N ARG A 65 19.70 -26.98 -17.43
CA ARG A 65 19.90 -28.42 -17.68
C ARG A 65 21.36 -28.78 -17.40
N GLY A 66 21.64 -29.20 -16.16
CA GLY A 66 22.97 -29.69 -15.78
C GLY A 66 23.37 -29.26 -14.36
N PRO A 67 24.55 -29.70 -13.88
CA PRO A 67 25.13 -29.16 -12.66
C PRO A 67 25.28 -27.65 -12.83
N LEU A 68 24.74 -26.90 -11.86
CA LEU A 68 24.79 -25.45 -11.89
C LEU A 68 26.27 -25.02 -11.97
N PRO A 69 26.62 -24.06 -12.84
CA PRO A 69 27.98 -23.56 -12.90
C PRO A 69 28.37 -22.92 -11.56
N ALA A 70 29.64 -23.06 -11.16
CA ALA A 70 30.12 -22.68 -9.83
C ALA A 70 29.88 -21.19 -9.47
N PHE A 71 29.74 -20.30 -10.47
CA PHE A 71 29.41 -18.88 -10.23
C PHE A 71 27.95 -18.65 -9.81
N LEU A 72 27.06 -19.62 -10.06
CA LEU A 72 25.68 -19.65 -9.59
C LEU A 72 25.58 -20.36 -8.22
N LEU A 73 26.45 -21.34 -7.94
CA LEU A 73 26.52 -21.92 -6.59
C LEU A 73 27.13 -20.94 -5.59
N GLY A 74 26.28 -20.21 -4.87
CA GLY A 74 26.67 -19.50 -3.64
C GLY A 74 26.84 -17.99 -3.76
N ARG A 75 26.46 -17.38 -4.88
CA ARG A 75 26.35 -15.92 -4.97
C ARG A 75 24.89 -15.51 -4.99
N ASP A 76 24.46 -14.77 -3.97
CA ASP A 76 23.23 -14.00 -4.07
C ASP A 76 23.36 -13.03 -5.24
N THR A 77 22.54 -13.25 -6.27
CA THR A 77 22.54 -12.41 -7.47
C THR A 77 22.00 -11.01 -7.18
N VAL A 78 21.28 -10.85 -6.07
CA VAL A 78 20.54 -9.63 -5.71
C VAL A 78 20.65 -9.44 -4.18
N PRO A 79 21.05 -8.25 -3.69
CA PRO A 79 21.07 -7.97 -2.27
C PRO A 79 19.64 -7.95 -1.69
N HIS A 80 19.48 -8.33 -0.42
CA HIS A 80 18.17 -8.40 0.22
C HIS A 80 17.43 -7.05 0.23
N ASP A 81 18.15 -5.94 0.30
CA ASP A 81 17.60 -4.58 0.31
C ASP A 81 16.89 -4.19 -1.01
N GLU A 82 17.17 -4.89 -2.11
CA GLU A 82 16.54 -4.65 -3.42
C GLU A 82 15.33 -5.55 -3.68
N LEU A 83 15.01 -6.47 -2.76
CA LEU A 83 13.89 -7.39 -2.88
C LEU A 83 12.60 -6.75 -2.30
N PRO A 84 11.40 -7.10 -2.81
CA PRO A 84 11.15 -7.99 -3.95
C PRO A 84 11.37 -7.28 -5.29
N LEU A 85 12.00 -7.97 -6.24
CA LEU A 85 12.19 -7.46 -7.60
C LEU A 85 10.90 -7.59 -8.40
N LEU A 86 10.64 -6.64 -9.30
CA LEU A 86 9.52 -6.73 -10.23
C LEU A 86 9.66 -7.92 -11.19
N LEU A 87 8.54 -8.48 -11.66
CA LEU A 87 8.54 -9.66 -12.54
C LEU A 87 9.19 -9.39 -13.91
N ASP A 88 9.17 -8.13 -14.37
CA ASP A 88 9.74 -7.70 -15.65
C ASP A 88 11.23 -7.32 -15.56
N ASP A 89 11.87 -7.47 -14.40
CA ASP A 89 13.29 -7.15 -14.22
C ASP A 89 14.16 -8.04 -15.14
N ALA A 90 15.08 -7.42 -15.88
CA ALA A 90 16.04 -8.08 -16.76
C ALA A 90 16.98 -9.09 -16.06
N ARG A 91 17.11 -8.99 -14.73
CA ARG A 91 17.85 -9.95 -13.90
C ARG A 91 17.11 -11.29 -13.77
N ARG A 92 15.80 -11.34 -14.03
CA ARG A 92 14.99 -12.57 -14.00
C ARG A 92 15.09 -13.30 -15.34
N GLN A 93 15.96 -14.29 -15.40
CA GLN A 93 16.30 -15.00 -16.65
C GLN A 93 15.94 -16.49 -16.61
N TYR A 94 15.75 -17.05 -15.42
CA TYR A 94 15.56 -18.49 -15.25
C TYR A 94 14.09 -18.86 -15.20
N ARG A 95 13.79 -20.03 -15.75
CA ARG A 95 12.43 -20.56 -15.76
C ARG A 95 11.98 -20.94 -14.35
N SER A 96 10.78 -20.54 -13.96
CA SER A 96 10.15 -20.99 -12.71
C SER A 96 9.10 -22.08 -12.95
N ALA A 97 8.63 -22.72 -11.87
CA ALA A 97 7.54 -23.69 -11.93
C ALA A 97 6.20 -23.03 -12.30
N ILE A 98 6.04 -21.73 -12.00
CA ILE A 98 4.84 -20.95 -12.28
C ILE A 98 5.02 -20.27 -13.66
N PRO A 99 4.17 -20.59 -14.66
CA PRO A 99 4.24 -19.92 -15.95
C PRO A 99 4.14 -18.40 -15.80
N GLY A 100 4.97 -17.66 -16.54
CA GLY A 100 5.00 -16.20 -16.51
C GLY A 100 5.84 -15.57 -15.39
N ILE A 101 6.32 -16.36 -14.43
CA ILE A 101 7.26 -15.87 -13.42
C ILE A 101 8.67 -16.38 -13.76
N LYS A 102 9.62 -15.46 -13.88
CA LYS A 102 11.04 -15.76 -14.06
C LYS A 102 11.81 -15.56 -12.76
N LEU A 103 12.79 -16.41 -12.51
CA LEU A 103 13.67 -16.35 -11.33
C LEU A 103 14.99 -15.65 -11.69
N THR A 104 15.61 -15.01 -10.70
CA THR A 104 16.97 -14.47 -10.85
C THR A 104 18.04 -15.54 -10.75
N HIS A 105 17.70 -16.68 -10.15
CA HIS A 105 18.58 -17.81 -9.95
C HIS A 105 17.80 -19.12 -10.17
N PRO A 106 18.42 -20.20 -10.69
CA PRO A 106 17.73 -21.48 -10.92
C PRO A 106 17.11 -22.11 -9.67
N THR A 107 17.72 -21.90 -8.51
CA THR A 107 17.22 -22.32 -7.18
C THR A 107 16.73 -21.14 -6.35
N GLY A 108 16.53 -19.98 -6.98
CA GLY A 108 16.20 -18.74 -6.30
C GLY A 108 14.75 -18.67 -5.83
N ALA A 109 14.50 -17.69 -4.97
CA ALA A 109 13.16 -17.35 -4.52
C ALA A 109 12.39 -16.58 -5.61
N TYR A 110 11.06 -16.58 -5.52
CA TYR A 110 10.20 -15.89 -6.50
C TYR A 110 10.29 -14.37 -6.39
N GLU A 111 10.64 -13.88 -5.23
CA GLU A 111 10.88 -12.48 -4.89
C GLU A 111 12.23 -12.00 -5.44
N GLY A 112 13.14 -12.94 -5.72
CA GLY A 112 14.49 -12.72 -6.20
C GLY A 112 15.55 -13.22 -5.20
N GLY A 113 16.81 -13.29 -5.67
CA GLY A 113 17.93 -13.79 -4.88
C GLY A 113 17.98 -15.32 -4.78
N ASN A 114 18.88 -15.83 -3.95
CA ASN A 114 19.05 -17.26 -3.68
C ASN A 114 19.27 -17.47 -2.17
N PRO A 115 18.21 -17.30 -1.35
CA PRO A 115 18.34 -17.40 0.09
C PRO A 115 18.89 -18.77 0.46
N GLY A 116 19.87 -18.78 1.38
CA GLY A 116 20.40 -20.01 1.94
C GLY A 116 19.33 -20.77 2.74
N HIS A 117 19.44 -22.09 2.78
CA HIS A 117 18.52 -22.92 3.55
C HIS A 117 18.54 -22.58 5.05
N THR A 118 17.39 -22.16 5.56
CA THR A 118 17.19 -21.83 6.98
C THR A 118 16.99 -23.10 7.82
N GLU A 119 17.00 -22.95 9.15
CA GLU A 119 16.63 -24.07 10.03
C GLU A 119 15.16 -24.46 9.89
N GLU A 120 14.31 -23.49 9.56
CA GLU A 120 12.88 -23.68 9.30
C GLU A 120 12.67 -24.54 8.06
N ASP A 121 13.43 -24.31 6.98
CA ASP A 121 13.40 -25.15 5.79
C ASP A 121 13.73 -26.60 6.12
N ARG A 122 14.74 -26.83 6.96
CA ARG A 122 15.13 -28.18 7.41
C ARG A 122 14.06 -28.81 8.28
N ALA A 123 13.39 -28.03 9.12
CA ALA A 123 12.27 -28.50 9.93
C ALA A 123 11.08 -28.90 9.04
N TRP A 124 10.73 -28.05 8.08
CA TRP A 124 9.67 -28.31 7.10
C TRP A 124 9.93 -29.57 6.29
N VAL A 125 11.16 -29.77 5.80
CA VAL A 125 11.54 -30.99 5.06
C VAL A 125 11.31 -32.25 5.92
N ARG A 126 11.72 -32.22 7.19
CA ARG A 126 11.50 -33.36 8.10
C ARG A 126 10.01 -33.64 8.33
N GLU A 127 9.21 -32.59 8.49
CA GLU A 127 7.78 -32.72 8.66
C GLU A 127 7.09 -33.24 7.38
N PHE A 128 7.50 -32.73 6.21
CA PHE A 128 6.98 -33.15 4.91
C PHE A 128 7.23 -34.65 4.66
N ILE A 129 8.46 -35.11 4.92
CA ILE A 129 8.82 -36.54 4.81
C ILE A 129 7.95 -37.39 5.75
N LYS A 130 7.75 -36.94 6.99
CA LYS A 130 6.94 -37.65 7.97
C LYS A 130 5.46 -37.69 7.59
N ARG A 131 4.90 -36.58 7.14
CA ARG A 131 3.47 -36.42 6.79
C ARG A 131 3.09 -37.28 5.59
N HIS A 132 3.94 -37.33 4.57
CA HIS A 132 3.70 -38.11 3.35
C HIS A 132 4.33 -39.51 3.37
N ASN A 133 4.94 -39.91 4.50
CA ASN A 133 5.59 -41.21 4.71
C ASN A 133 6.56 -41.58 3.56
N ILE A 134 7.39 -40.63 3.15
CA ILE A 134 8.26 -40.75 1.98
C ILE A 134 9.43 -41.68 2.32
N LYS A 135 9.56 -42.78 1.56
CA LYS A 135 10.66 -43.75 1.72
C LYS A 135 11.42 -43.98 0.42
N THR A 136 10.75 -43.85 -0.72
CA THR A 136 11.34 -44.05 -2.04
C THR A 136 11.34 -42.76 -2.86
N LYS A 137 12.12 -42.73 -3.94
CA LYS A 137 12.14 -41.62 -4.89
C LYS A 137 10.77 -41.42 -5.56
N GLU A 138 10.06 -42.50 -5.84
CA GLU A 138 8.73 -42.47 -6.45
C GLU A 138 7.68 -41.88 -5.50
N ASP A 139 7.78 -42.16 -4.20
CA ASP A 139 6.93 -41.54 -3.18
C ASP A 139 7.16 -40.04 -3.10
N LEU A 140 8.41 -39.60 -3.22
CA LEU A 140 8.77 -38.18 -3.22
C LEU A 140 8.15 -37.46 -4.42
N GLU A 141 8.27 -38.01 -5.63
CA GLU A 141 7.70 -37.38 -6.84
C GLU A 141 6.16 -37.31 -6.76
N ARG A 142 5.51 -38.36 -6.25
CA ARG A 142 4.05 -38.34 -6.02
C ARG A 142 3.63 -37.31 -4.99
N ALA A 143 4.29 -37.28 -3.84
CA ALA A 143 4.00 -36.32 -2.77
C ALA A 143 4.25 -34.88 -3.25
N LYS A 144 5.33 -34.65 -4.00
CA LYS A 144 5.65 -33.36 -4.60
C LYS A 144 4.57 -32.90 -5.58
N ALA A 145 4.10 -33.77 -6.47
CA ALA A 145 3.06 -33.43 -7.43
C ALA A 145 1.74 -33.01 -6.74
N LEU A 146 1.33 -33.75 -5.71
CA LEU A 146 0.15 -33.42 -4.90
C LEU A 146 0.31 -32.08 -4.16
N ALA A 147 1.44 -31.90 -3.48
CA ALA A 147 1.73 -30.66 -2.76
C ALA A 147 1.77 -29.45 -3.70
N ILE A 148 2.37 -29.58 -4.89
CA ILE A 148 2.38 -28.50 -5.89
C ILE A 148 0.95 -28.16 -6.32
N GLN A 149 0.09 -29.15 -6.53
CA GLN A 149 -1.29 -28.91 -6.91
C GLN A 149 -2.07 -28.20 -5.80
N GLU A 150 -1.97 -28.67 -4.55
CA GLU A 150 -2.62 -28.05 -3.39
C GLU A 150 -2.17 -26.59 -3.22
N GLN A 151 -0.86 -26.33 -3.31
CA GLN A 151 -0.32 -24.98 -3.21
C GLN A 151 -0.74 -24.11 -4.40
N ALA A 152 -0.84 -24.66 -5.61
CA ALA A 152 -1.33 -23.91 -6.77
C ALA A 152 -2.81 -23.51 -6.63
N GLU A 153 -3.64 -24.38 -6.05
CA GLU A 153 -5.04 -24.07 -5.76
C GLU A 153 -5.17 -23.00 -4.66
N GLU A 154 -4.37 -23.10 -3.60
CA GLU A 154 -4.32 -22.11 -2.54
C GLU A 154 -3.85 -20.75 -3.05
N MET A 155 -2.78 -20.70 -3.84
CA MET A 155 -2.30 -19.46 -4.47
C MET A 155 -3.39 -18.80 -5.32
N ARG A 156 -4.15 -19.57 -6.11
CA ARG A 156 -5.27 -19.03 -6.89
C ARG A 156 -6.40 -18.51 -5.99
N ARG A 157 -6.67 -19.18 -4.87
CA ARG A 157 -7.67 -18.72 -3.89
C ARG A 157 -7.29 -17.38 -3.30
N ILE A 158 -6.04 -17.23 -2.85
CA ILE A 158 -5.49 -15.99 -2.31
C ILE A 158 -5.53 -14.88 -3.38
N ALA A 159 -5.11 -15.17 -4.61
CA ALA A 159 -5.12 -14.20 -5.70
C ALA A 159 -6.54 -13.69 -6.01
N ARG A 160 -7.55 -14.56 -6.02
CA ARG A 160 -8.95 -14.15 -6.20
C ARG A 160 -9.47 -13.30 -5.04
N ALA A 161 -9.13 -13.68 -3.80
CA ALA A 161 -9.52 -12.91 -2.63
C ALA A 161 -8.92 -11.49 -2.66
N ARG A 162 -7.65 -11.38 -3.08
CA ARG A 162 -6.99 -10.09 -3.27
C ARG A 162 -7.67 -9.27 -4.37
N MET A 163 -7.99 -9.87 -5.50
CA MET A 163 -8.68 -9.19 -6.59
C MET A 163 -10.04 -8.63 -6.14
N ALA A 164 -10.84 -9.42 -5.41
CA ALA A 164 -12.10 -8.96 -4.84
C ALA A 164 -11.91 -7.79 -3.86
N ALA A 165 -10.88 -7.85 -3.01
CA ALA A 165 -10.55 -6.76 -2.09
C ALA A 165 -10.14 -5.47 -2.84
N LEU A 166 -9.45 -5.58 -3.97
CA LEU A 166 -9.10 -4.44 -4.82
C LEU A 166 -10.33 -3.81 -5.48
N GLU A 167 -11.27 -4.63 -5.97
CA GLU A 167 -12.53 -4.15 -6.55
C GLU A 167 -13.40 -3.43 -5.51
N GLU A 168 -13.51 -3.99 -4.29
CA GLU A 168 -14.23 -3.34 -3.18
C GLU A 168 -13.60 -2.01 -2.80
N ARG A 169 -12.26 -1.97 -2.74
CA ARG A 169 -11.52 -0.73 -2.49
C ARG A 169 -11.80 0.33 -3.56
N GLU A 170 -11.77 -0.05 -4.84
CA GLU A 170 -12.07 0.88 -5.94
C GLU A 170 -13.48 1.45 -5.83
N LYS A 171 -14.46 0.60 -5.46
CA LYS A 171 -15.83 1.05 -5.21
C LYS A 171 -15.91 2.06 -4.07
N ILE A 172 -15.24 1.79 -2.95
CA ILE A 172 -15.19 2.70 -1.80
C ILE A 172 -14.51 4.03 -2.19
N GLU A 173 -13.42 3.99 -2.95
CA GLU A 173 -12.74 5.21 -3.43
C GLU A 173 -13.66 6.07 -4.31
N LYS A 174 -14.48 5.45 -5.17
CA LYS A 174 -15.51 6.15 -5.96
C LYS A 174 -16.59 6.76 -5.07
N ASP A 175 -17.06 6.03 -4.07
CA ASP A 175 -18.07 6.53 -3.13
C ASP A 175 -17.55 7.71 -2.30
N ILE A 176 -16.31 7.63 -1.82
CA ILE A 176 -15.63 8.74 -1.13
C ILE A 176 -15.53 9.97 -2.04
N LYS A 177 -15.16 9.78 -3.31
CA LYS A 177 -15.09 10.87 -4.28
C LYS A 177 -16.46 11.52 -4.48
N ASN A 178 -17.51 10.73 -4.69
CA ASN A 178 -18.88 11.24 -4.86
C ASN A 178 -19.36 12.04 -3.64
N LEU A 179 -19.08 11.55 -2.43
CA LEU A 179 -19.42 12.25 -1.19
C LEU A 179 -18.65 13.57 -1.04
N ASN A 180 -17.37 13.60 -1.44
CA ASN A 180 -16.57 14.82 -1.44
C ASN A 180 -17.11 15.84 -2.45
N ASP A 181 -17.50 15.41 -3.65
CA ASP A 181 -18.09 16.28 -4.68
C ASP A 181 -19.43 16.86 -4.20
N GLN A 182 -20.28 16.04 -3.56
CA GLN A 182 -21.53 16.51 -2.93
C GLN A 182 -21.25 17.56 -1.85
N ARG A 183 -20.29 17.27 -0.96
CA ARG A 183 -19.88 18.20 0.10
C ARG A 183 -19.37 19.52 -0.46
N GLU A 184 -18.60 19.50 -1.57
CA GLU A 184 -18.12 20.71 -2.21
C GLU A 184 -19.27 21.56 -2.77
N ILE A 185 -20.26 20.92 -3.41
CA ILE A 185 -21.47 21.59 -3.91
C ILE A 185 -22.26 22.24 -2.75
N GLU A 186 -22.43 21.52 -1.64
CA GLU A 186 -23.11 22.05 -0.45
C GLU A 186 -22.39 23.26 0.14
N ILE A 187 -21.07 23.18 0.31
CA ILE A 187 -20.25 24.30 0.80
C ILE A 187 -20.38 25.50 -0.15
N LYS A 188 -20.34 25.28 -1.46
CA LYS A 188 -20.50 26.34 -2.45
C LYS A 188 -21.90 26.96 -2.39
N ALA A 189 -22.95 26.15 -2.23
CA ALA A 189 -24.32 26.63 -2.07
C ALA A 189 -24.48 27.47 -0.80
N GLN A 190 -23.91 27.03 0.32
CA GLN A 190 -23.90 27.78 1.59
C GLN A 190 -23.16 29.11 1.46
N ARG A 191 -21.98 29.12 0.82
CA ARG A 191 -21.22 30.35 0.55
C ARG A 191 -22.03 31.34 -0.28
N ASN A 192 -22.64 30.88 -1.38
CA ASN A 192 -23.50 31.69 -2.23
C ASN A 192 -24.70 32.27 -1.47
N LEU A 193 -25.30 31.49 -0.56
CA LEU A 193 -26.42 31.95 0.26
C LEU A 193 -25.98 33.05 1.24
N ILE A 194 -24.83 32.88 1.89
CA ILE A 194 -24.23 33.86 2.79
C ILE A 194 -23.89 35.16 2.04
N GLU A 195 -23.29 35.05 0.86
CA GLU A 195 -22.97 36.21 0.01
C GLU A 195 -24.22 36.98 -0.43
N LYS A 196 -25.26 36.27 -0.90
CA LYS A 196 -26.56 36.90 -1.23
C LYS A 196 -27.18 37.60 -0.02
N ALA A 197 -27.08 37.00 1.16
CA ALA A 197 -27.56 37.62 2.39
C ALA A 197 -26.78 38.89 2.76
N LYS A 198 -25.44 38.87 2.61
CA LYS A 198 -24.58 40.04 2.81
C LYS A 198 -24.90 41.16 1.81
N ALA A 199 -25.00 40.85 0.52
CA ALA A 199 -25.35 41.81 -0.53
C ALA A 199 -26.71 42.47 -0.29
N LYS A 200 -27.74 41.70 0.09
CA LYS A 200 -29.07 42.24 0.43
C LYS A 200 -29.04 43.16 1.66
N LYS A 201 -28.20 42.85 2.66
CA LYS A 201 -28.02 43.69 3.85
C LYS A 201 -27.34 45.00 3.49
N GLU A 202 -26.34 44.96 2.61
CA GLU A 202 -25.63 46.13 2.11
C GLU A 202 -26.54 47.03 1.27
N GLU A 203 -27.32 46.46 0.34
CA GLU A 203 -28.29 47.22 -0.47
C GLU A 203 -29.32 47.94 0.42
N ARG A 204 -29.82 47.27 1.46
CA ARG A 204 -30.73 47.90 2.46
C ARG A 204 -30.05 49.03 3.22
N ARG A 205 -28.76 48.90 3.56
CA ARG A 205 -28.00 49.99 4.21
C ARG A 205 -27.79 51.15 3.26
N ALA A 206 -27.39 50.90 2.02
CA ALA A 206 -27.20 51.92 0.99
C ALA A 206 -28.49 52.68 0.66
N LYS A 207 -29.64 51.99 0.61
CA LYS A 207 -30.96 52.63 0.45
C LYS A 207 -31.31 53.53 1.63
N LYS A 208 -31.04 53.07 2.87
CA LYS A 208 -31.28 53.88 4.07
C LYS A 208 -30.37 55.11 4.14
N THR A 209 -29.09 55.00 3.79
CA THR A 209 -28.18 56.14 3.78
C THR A 209 -28.53 57.15 2.69
N LYS A 210 -28.95 56.69 1.50
CA LYS A 210 -29.46 57.59 0.45
C LYS A 210 -30.73 58.33 0.88
N LEU A 211 -31.68 57.63 1.51
CA LEU A 211 -32.91 58.26 2.01
C LEU A 211 -32.62 59.29 3.12
N ALA A 212 -31.68 59.00 4.02
CA ALA A 212 -31.26 59.93 5.06
C ALA A 212 -30.59 61.18 4.47
N ALA A 213 -29.70 61.01 3.47
CA ALA A 213 -29.04 62.12 2.80
C ALA A 213 -30.03 63.04 2.04
N THR A 214 -31.08 62.48 1.44
CA THR A 214 -32.12 63.29 0.76
C THR A 214 -33.04 64.04 1.71
N VAL A 215 -33.17 63.62 2.98
CA VAL A 215 -33.98 64.32 3.97
C VAL A 215 -33.22 65.52 4.55
N ASP A 216 -31.89 65.41 4.71
CA ASP A 216 -31.04 66.53 5.14
C ASP A 216 -30.86 67.62 4.04
N GLU A 217 -31.12 67.31 2.76
CA GLU A 217 -31.05 68.29 1.65
C GLU A 217 -32.34 69.11 1.47
N VAL A 218 -33.43 68.74 2.15
CA VAL A 218 -34.78 69.35 2.01
C VAL A 218 -35.22 70.09 3.29
N ALA A 219 -34.41 70.05 4.36
CA ALA A 219 -34.61 70.80 5.59
C ALA A 219 -33.79 72.10 5.60
#